data_AF-A0A843DA71-F1
#
_entry.id   AF-A0A843DA71-F1
#
_cell.length_a   1.000
_cell.length_b   1.000
_cell.length_c   1.000
_cell.angle_alpha   90.00
_cell.angle_beta   90.00
_cell.angle_gamma   90.00
#
_symmetry.space_group_name_H-M   'P 1'
#
loop_
_entity.id
_entity.type
_entity.pdbx_description
1 polymer ?
#
loop_
_entity_poly.entity_id
_entity_poly.type
_entity_poly.pdbx_seq_one_letter_code
_entity_poly.pdbx_strand_id
1 'polypeptide(L)'
;MILNWKEEITNIDPDMKFRAQGGWLKTVEELDKSVTNGYSLVGDFVKAGDFEAEYSEGLYLDCNKEGSAKKPQTDYRLFRFRDGKVRLLDLVIDAQKSWAQDFWDAVEDEI
;
A
#
# COMPACT_ATOMS: atom_id res chain seq x y z
N MET A 1 -15.00 -5.79 6.52
CA MET A 1 -15.66 -6.20 5.26
C MET A 1 -14.76 -7.19 4.53
N ILE A 2 -15.35 -8.22 3.91
CA ILE A 2 -14.63 -9.25 3.17
C ILE A 2 -14.37 -8.76 1.74
N LEU A 3 -13.11 -8.78 1.30
CA LEU A 3 -12.72 -8.51 -0.10
C LEU A 3 -11.46 -9.28 -0.48
N ASN A 4 -11.22 -9.44 -1.78
CA ASN A 4 -9.99 -9.97 -2.34
C ASN A 4 -9.07 -8.81 -2.77
N TRP A 5 -7.97 -8.62 -2.05
CA TRP A 5 -7.09 -7.46 -2.24
C TRP A 5 -6.39 -7.47 -3.59
N LYS A 6 -6.00 -8.65 -4.11
CA LYS A 6 -5.40 -8.76 -5.43
C LYS A 6 -6.38 -8.30 -6.51
N GLU A 7 -7.64 -8.71 -6.44
CA GLU A 7 -8.67 -8.31 -7.40
C GLU A 7 -8.87 -6.79 -7.38
N GLU A 8 -8.96 -6.19 -6.18
CA GLU A 8 -9.11 -4.74 -6.03
C GLU A 8 -7.93 -3.97 -6.67
N ILE A 9 -6.69 -4.39 -6.42
CA ILE A 9 -5.53 -3.71 -7.01
C ILE A 9 -5.47 -3.95 -8.51
N THR A 10 -5.76 -5.17 -8.99
CA THR A 10 -5.72 -5.47 -10.43
C THR A 10 -6.78 -4.65 -11.19
N ASN A 11 -7.91 -4.33 -10.56
CA ASN A 11 -8.92 -3.44 -11.12
C ASN A 11 -8.43 -1.98 -11.24
N ILE A 12 -7.56 -1.54 -10.34
CA ILE A 12 -6.99 -0.19 -10.32
C ILE A 12 -5.78 -0.08 -11.25
N ASP A 13 -4.93 -1.11 -11.27
CA ASP A 13 -3.68 -1.19 -12.01
C ASP A 13 -3.53 -2.58 -12.67
N PRO A 14 -4.10 -2.78 -13.86
CA PRO A 14 -4.16 -4.09 -14.52
C PRO A 14 -2.82 -4.55 -15.10
N ASP A 15 -1.87 -3.64 -15.32
CA ASP A 15 -0.54 -3.95 -15.89
C ASP A 15 0.47 -4.41 -14.82
N MET A 16 0.19 -4.15 -13.54
CA MET A 16 1.03 -4.52 -12.40
C MET A 16 1.12 -6.04 -12.20
N LYS A 17 2.33 -6.53 -11.91
CA LYS A 17 2.53 -7.94 -11.53
C LYS A 17 2.43 -8.12 -10.02
N PHE A 18 1.20 -8.33 -9.54
CA PHE A 18 0.89 -8.48 -8.12
C PHE A 18 1.83 -9.47 -7.41
N ARG A 19 2.68 -8.93 -6.54
CA ARG A 19 3.61 -9.61 -5.64
C ARG A 19 4.55 -10.59 -6.30
N ALA A 20 4.92 -10.35 -7.57
CA ALA A 20 5.79 -11.25 -8.34
C ALA A 20 7.17 -11.50 -7.69
N GLN A 21 7.68 -10.54 -6.92
CA GLN A 21 8.91 -10.66 -6.11
C GLN A 21 8.61 -10.49 -4.60
N GLY A 22 7.35 -10.66 -4.20
CA GLY A 22 6.86 -10.46 -2.84
C GLY A 22 6.28 -9.08 -2.57
N GLY A 23 6.17 -8.73 -1.30
CA GLY A 23 5.56 -7.49 -0.83
C GLY A 23 4.78 -7.72 0.46
N TRP A 24 4.16 -6.67 0.99
CA TRP A 24 3.27 -6.75 2.16
C TRP A 24 2.14 -5.72 2.06
N LEU A 25 1.10 -5.86 2.88
CA LEU A 25 0.08 -4.86 3.09
C LEU A 25 0.10 -4.51 4.58
N LYS A 26 -0.10 -3.23 4.90
CA LYS A 26 -0.15 -2.77 6.28
C LYS A 26 -1.16 -1.63 6.43
N THR A 27 -1.76 -1.48 7.60
CA THR A 27 -2.57 -0.31 7.95
C THR A 27 -1.70 0.92 8.20
N VAL A 28 -2.28 2.10 8.00
CA VAL A 28 -1.68 3.37 8.44
C VAL A 28 -2.64 4.01 9.43
N GLU A 29 -2.23 4.08 10.68
CA GLU A 29 -3.03 4.58 11.80
C GLU A 29 -2.45 5.88 12.37
N GLU A 30 -1.14 6.06 12.26
CA GLU A 30 -0.45 7.25 12.74
C GLU A 30 0.73 7.60 11.82
N LEU A 31 1.11 8.87 11.82
CA LEU A 31 2.26 9.39 11.10
C LEU A 31 3.35 9.86 12.08
N ASP A 32 4.49 9.18 12.12
CA ASP A 32 5.67 9.56 12.88
C ASP A 32 6.70 10.29 12.01
N LYS A 33 6.66 11.63 12.06
CA LYS A 33 7.58 12.51 11.32
C LYS A 33 9.01 12.56 11.89
N SER A 34 9.30 11.85 12.99
CA SER A 34 10.66 11.79 13.55
C SER A 34 11.62 10.96 12.68
N VAL A 35 11.07 10.09 11.83
CA VAL A 35 11.78 9.25 10.86
C VAL A 35 11.29 9.56 9.44
N THR A 36 12.12 9.40 8.42
CA THR A 36 11.79 9.79 7.03
C THR A 36 11.62 8.60 6.07
N ASN A 37 11.54 7.39 6.63
CA ASN A 37 11.45 6.14 5.89
C ASN A 37 10.10 5.47 6.16
N GLY A 38 9.91 4.22 5.72
CA GLY A 38 8.66 3.48 5.90
C GLY A 38 8.22 3.30 7.36
N TYR A 39 9.08 3.57 8.36
CA TYR A 39 8.68 3.59 9.78
C TYR A 39 7.84 4.81 10.14
N SER A 40 7.85 5.87 9.31
CA SER A 40 6.99 7.05 9.52
C SER A 40 5.50 6.71 9.38
N LEU A 41 5.17 5.70 8.58
CA LEU A 41 3.80 5.24 8.40
C LEU A 41 3.54 4.14 9.43
N VAL A 42 2.98 4.50 10.59
CA VAL A 42 2.77 3.60 11.74
C VAL A 42 1.46 2.83 11.59
N GLY A 43 1.48 1.56 11.96
CA GLY A 43 0.35 0.63 11.82
C GLY A 43 0.81 -0.83 11.69
N ASP A 44 -0.15 -1.73 11.49
CA ASP A 44 0.03 -3.17 11.58
C ASP A 44 0.01 -3.87 10.22
N PHE A 45 0.81 -4.94 10.10
CA PHE A 45 0.81 -5.78 8.90
C PHE A 45 -0.44 -6.64 8.84
N VAL A 46 -1.12 -6.58 7.71
CA VAL A 46 -2.33 -7.34 7.44
C VAL A 46 -2.11 -8.33 6.30
N LYS A 47 -2.92 -9.38 6.28
CA LYS A 47 -2.90 -10.36 5.20
C LYS A 47 -3.41 -9.71 3.93
N ALA A 48 -2.74 -9.95 2.81
CA ALA A 48 -3.18 -9.56 1.48
C ALA A 48 -2.71 -10.58 0.46
N GLY A 49 -3.58 -10.90 -0.50
CA GLY A 49 -3.28 -11.90 -1.51
C GLY A 49 -4.49 -12.18 -2.39
N ASP A 50 -4.39 -13.28 -3.14
CA ASP A 50 -5.47 -13.82 -3.97
C ASP A 50 -6.44 -14.66 -3.13
N PHE A 51 -7.05 -14.02 -2.14
CA PHE A 51 -8.03 -14.63 -1.25
C PHE A 51 -8.91 -13.56 -0.61
N GLU A 52 -10.12 -13.95 -0.27
CA GLU A 52 -11.03 -13.15 0.52
C GLU A 52 -10.53 -13.03 1.97
N ALA A 53 -10.38 -11.80 2.45
CA ALA A 53 -10.04 -11.50 3.84
C ALA A 53 -10.89 -10.34 4.36
N GLU A 54 -11.08 -10.32 5.68
CA GLU A 54 -11.78 -9.23 6.34
C GLU A 54 -10.84 -8.06 6.63
N TYR A 55 -11.20 -6.88 6.11
CA TYR A 55 -10.50 -5.63 6.32
C TYR A 55 -11.39 -4.61 7.03
N SER A 56 -10.82 -3.86 7.96
CA SER A 56 -11.46 -2.74 8.65
C SER A 56 -11.37 -1.47 7.80
N GLU A 57 -12.31 -0.54 7.96
CA GLU A 57 -12.17 0.78 7.34
C GLU A 57 -10.93 1.51 7.86
N GLY A 58 -10.26 2.27 6.99
CA GLY A 58 -9.01 2.96 7.34
C GLY A 58 -8.07 3.11 6.16
N LEU A 59 -6.84 3.54 6.46
CA LEU A 59 -5.78 3.68 5.47
C LEU A 59 -4.94 2.41 5.40
N TYR A 60 -4.53 2.08 4.18
CA TYR A 60 -3.74 0.89 3.87
C TYR A 60 -2.60 1.25 2.95
N LEU A 61 -1.40 0.79 3.30
CA LEU A 61 -0.21 0.92 2.48
C LEU A 61 0.13 -0.45 1.87
N ASP A 62 -0.02 -0.53 0.55
CA ASP A 62 0.36 -1.67 -0.25
C ASP A 62 1.80 -1.53 -0.72
N CYS A 63 2.63 -2.52 -0.41
CA CYS A 63 3.96 -2.66 -0.98
C CYS A 63 3.97 -3.81 -1.99
N ASN A 64 4.12 -3.49 -3.26
CA ASN A 64 4.24 -4.46 -4.35
C ASN A 64 5.69 -4.52 -4.83
N LYS A 65 6.34 -5.69 -4.73
CA LYS A 65 7.66 -5.91 -5.33
C LYS A 65 7.50 -6.68 -6.62
N GLU A 66 8.01 -6.10 -7.70
CA GLU A 66 8.00 -6.69 -9.02
C GLU A 66 9.30 -6.43 -9.79
N GLY A 67 9.25 -6.58 -11.11
CA GLY A 67 10.43 -6.53 -11.96
C GLY A 67 11.22 -7.85 -11.97
N SER A 68 12.50 -7.75 -12.32
CA SER A 68 13.39 -8.91 -12.47
C SER A 68 14.55 -8.82 -11.48
N ALA A 69 15.24 -9.93 -11.22
CA ALA A 69 16.41 -9.92 -10.33
C ALA A 69 17.50 -8.89 -10.73
N LYS A 70 17.56 -8.50 -12.02
CA LYS A 70 18.51 -7.49 -12.53
C LYS A 70 18.00 -6.05 -12.44
N LYS A 71 16.68 -5.88 -12.35
CA LYS A 71 15.98 -4.60 -12.26
C LYS A 71 14.79 -4.79 -11.31
N PRO A 72 15.04 -4.86 -10.00
CA PRO A 72 13.97 -4.96 -9.03
C PRO A 72 13.22 -3.63 -9.01
N GLN A 73 11.90 -3.70 -8.88
CA GLN A 73 11.02 -2.55 -8.76
C GLN A 73 10.19 -2.74 -7.49
N THR A 74 10.09 -1.69 -6.68
CA THR A 74 9.21 -1.69 -5.51
C THR A 74 8.26 -0.51 -5.62
N ASP A 75 6.99 -0.82 -5.71
CA ASP A 75 5.93 0.18 -5.79
C ASP A 75 5.18 0.22 -4.47
N TYR A 76 4.86 1.44 -4.03
CA TYR A 76 4.01 1.67 -2.88
C TYR A 76 2.73 2.35 -3.33
N ARG A 77 1.60 1.91 -2.81
CA ARG A 77 0.29 2.50 -3.10
C ARG A 77 -0.45 2.72 -1.79
N LEU A 78 -0.87 3.95 -1.55
CA LEU A 78 -1.67 4.32 -0.39
C LEU A 78 -3.15 4.27 -0.78
N PHE A 79 -3.91 3.50 -0.03
CA PHE A 79 -5.34 3.31 -0.25
C PHE A 79 -6.14 3.78 0.96
N ARG A 80 -7.30 4.38 0.70
CA ARG A 80 -8.36 4.54 1.70
C ARG A 80 -9.43 3.50 1.49
N PHE A 81 -9.73 2.75 2.52
CA PHE A 81 -10.89 1.88 2.56
C PHE A 81 -12.01 2.52 3.37
N ARG A 82 -13.14 2.79 2.71
CA ARG A 82 -14.34 3.42 3.32
C ARG A 82 -15.59 3.04 2.53
N ASP A 83 -16.69 2.77 3.25
CA ASP A 83 -17.99 2.40 2.67
C ASP A 83 -17.92 1.21 1.70
N GLY A 84 -17.02 0.26 2.00
CA GLY A 84 -16.81 -0.94 1.19
C GLY A 84 -16.14 -0.69 -0.17
N LYS A 85 -15.48 0.46 -0.36
CA LYS A 85 -14.74 0.77 -1.57
C LYS A 85 -13.30 1.11 -1.23
N VAL A 86 -12.37 0.54 -1.98
CA VAL A 86 -10.95 0.89 -1.97
C VAL A 86 -10.74 2.07 -2.92
N ARG A 87 -10.12 3.15 -2.44
CA ARG A 87 -9.73 4.30 -3.25
C ARG A 87 -8.23 4.46 -3.18
N LEU A 88 -7.59 4.58 -4.34
CA LEU A 88 -6.18 4.96 -4.41
C LEU A 88 -6.07 6.44 -4.06
N LEU A 89 -5.30 6.76 -3.02
CA LEU A 89 -5.00 8.13 -2.63
C LEU A 89 -3.74 8.61 -3.34
N ASP A 90 -2.69 7.80 -3.30
CA ASP A 90 -1.40 8.16 -3.86
C ASP A 90 -0.58 6.90 -4.22
N LEU A 91 0.43 7.07 -5.08
CA LEU A 91 1.28 6.00 -5.56
C LEU A 91 2.72 6.47 -5.81
N VAL A 92 3.68 5.62 -5.44
CA VAL A 92 5.10 5.80 -5.73
C VAL A 92 5.60 4.57 -6.48
N ILE A 93 5.92 4.74 -7.76
CA ILE A 93 6.49 3.68 -8.62
C ILE A 93 8.01 3.71 -8.54
N ASP A 94 8.62 2.53 -8.52
CA ASP A 94 10.08 2.35 -8.44
C ASP A 94 10.72 3.18 -7.31
N ALA A 95 10.16 3.01 -6.13
CA ALA A 95 10.41 3.81 -4.94
C ALA A 95 11.89 3.86 -4.55
N GLN A 96 12.40 5.08 -4.39
CA GLN A 96 13.76 5.37 -3.98
C GLN A 96 13.86 5.60 -2.46
N LYS A 97 15.06 5.92 -1.96
CA LYS A 97 15.21 6.32 -0.56
C LYS A 97 14.34 7.56 -0.28
N SER A 98 13.57 7.52 0.81
CA SER A 98 12.61 8.55 1.26
C SER A 98 11.20 8.54 0.65
N TRP A 99 10.81 7.47 -0.07
CA TRP A 99 9.46 7.30 -0.62
C TRP A 99 8.31 7.51 0.37
N ALA A 100 8.56 7.31 1.67
CA ALA A 100 7.52 7.42 2.68
C ALA A 100 7.05 8.85 2.89
N GLN A 101 7.90 9.85 2.63
CA GLN A 101 7.57 11.27 2.77
C GLN A 101 6.58 11.73 1.70
N ASP A 102 6.61 11.12 0.52
CA ASP A 102 5.66 11.41 -0.56
C ASP A 102 4.22 11.13 -0.12
N PHE A 103 4.01 10.19 0.82
CA PHE A 103 2.69 9.87 1.36
C PHE A 103 2.25 10.74 2.54
N TRP A 104 3.11 11.58 3.11
CA TRP A 104 2.79 12.30 4.36
C TRP A 104 1.59 13.23 4.22
N ASP A 105 1.56 14.04 3.15
CA ASP A 105 0.46 14.96 2.89
C ASP A 105 -0.87 14.21 2.73
N ALA A 106 -0.86 13.09 1.99
CA ALA A 106 -2.06 12.26 1.78
C ALA A 106 -2.54 11.55 3.05
N VAL A 107 -1.62 11.17 3.94
CA VAL A 107 -1.94 10.55 5.23
C VAL A 107 -2.50 11.58 6.21
N GLU A 108 -1.93 12.79 6.25
CA GLU A 108 -2.40 13.88 7.12
C GLU A 108 -3.80 14.40 6.77
N ASP A 109 -4.19 14.36 5.49
CA ASP A 109 -5.54 14.76 5.08
C ASP A 109 -6.62 13.75 5.53
N GLU A 110 -6.22 12.52 5.84
CA GLU A 110 -7.12 11.38 6.05
C GLU A 110 -7.19 10.85 7.50
N ILE A 111 -6.24 11.23 8.36
CA ILE A 111 -6.20 10.94 9.81
C ILE A 111 -6.82 12.12 10.59
#